data_AF-S4PWR5-F1
#
_entry.id   AF-S4PWR5-F1
#
_cell.length_a   1.000
_cell.length_b   1.000
_cell.length_c   1.000
_cell.angle_alpha   90.00
_cell.angle_beta   90.00
_cell.angle_gamma   90.00
#
_symmetry.space_group_name_H-M   'P 1'
#
loop_
_entity.id
_entity.type
_entity.pdbx_description
1 polymer ?
#
loop_
_entity_poly.entity_id
_entity_poly.type
_entity_poly.pdbx_seq_one_letter_code
_entity_poly.pdbx_strand_id
1 'polypeptide(L)'
;MSARDNKPSNAKKSSKKEKLLCVCRTPYDNTKFYVGCEHCSNWFHGDCVGVTEEMSKSMEEYVCAECRRAEETQELYCLCRQPYDNSQFYICCDRCQDWFHGRCVGILQSEADNIDEYICPNCQKNNSVNFANMKELTAKDFENLKRLIKQIQLHKNAWPFMEPVDPREAPTYYKVIKEPMDLQTVERKVNDQTYSTLSDFIGDMTKIFDNCRYFNPKDSEFYRCAEGLE
;
A
#
# COMPACT_ATOMS: atom_id res chain seq x y z
N MET A 1 -49.45 37.48 -12.18
CA MET A 1 -48.68 36.84 -13.25
C MET A 1 -47.36 37.59 -13.35
N SER A 2 -46.42 37.28 -12.46
CA SER A 2 -45.29 36.36 -12.69
C SER A 2 -44.14 37.07 -13.42
N ALA A 3 -43.27 37.71 -12.63
CA ALA A 3 -41.96 38.18 -13.05
C ALA A 3 -40.93 37.07 -12.85
N ARG A 4 -40.04 36.87 -13.83
CA ARG A 4 -38.67 36.35 -13.68
C ARG A 4 -37.96 36.37 -15.02
N ASP A 5 -37.08 37.36 -15.20
CA ASP A 5 -36.05 37.36 -16.23
C ASP A 5 -34.68 37.08 -15.59
N ASN A 6 -33.87 36.35 -16.36
CA ASN A 6 -32.59 35.72 -16.00
C ASN A 6 -31.50 36.69 -15.54
N LYS A 7 -30.67 36.22 -14.60
CA LYS A 7 -29.39 36.85 -14.22
C LYS A 7 -28.24 35.84 -14.42
N PRO A 8 -27.12 36.22 -15.07
CA PRO A 8 -25.92 35.40 -15.12
C PRO A 8 -24.96 35.66 -13.95
N SER A 9 -24.32 34.56 -13.51
CA SER A 9 -23.03 34.36 -12.83
C SER A 9 -22.38 35.49 -12.01
N ASN A 10 -22.07 35.22 -10.74
CA ASN A 10 -20.68 35.35 -10.25
C ASN A 10 -20.37 34.58 -8.95
N ALA A 11 -19.22 33.89 -8.99
CA ALA A 11 -18.31 33.48 -7.91
C ALA A 11 -18.88 32.91 -6.58
N LYS A 12 -18.90 31.57 -6.46
CA LYS A 12 -18.84 30.89 -5.15
C LYS A 12 -17.39 30.95 -4.65
N LYS A 13 -17.18 31.67 -3.54
CA LYS A 13 -15.92 31.69 -2.78
C LYS A 13 -15.58 30.26 -2.35
N SER A 14 -14.45 29.75 -2.84
CA SER A 14 -13.80 28.55 -2.31
C SER A 14 -13.34 28.83 -0.88
N SER A 15 -14.01 28.25 0.11
CA SER A 15 -13.48 28.18 1.47
C SER A 15 -12.34 27.17 1.46
N LYS A 16 -11.09 27.66 1.40
CA LYS A 16 -9.92 26.83 1.67
C LYS A 16 -10.12 26.17 3.03
N LYS A 17 -10.31 24.84 3.06
CA LYS A 17 -10.24 24.07 4.31
C LYS A 17 -8.81 24.22 4.84
N GLU A 18 -8.62 25.02 5.87
CA GLU A 18 -7.35 25.09 6.60
C GLU A 18 -7.01 23.68 7.09
N LYS A 19 -5.80 23.20 6.78
CA LYS A 19 -5.29 21.92 7.27
C LYS A 19 -5.15 22.03 8.79
N LEU A 20 -6.06 21.37 9.51
CA LEU A 20 -5.99 21.22 10.96
C LEU A 20 -4.91 20.20 11.28
N LEU A 21 -3.74 20.66 11.73
CA LEU A 21 -2.53 19.84 11.86
C LEU A 21 -2.35 19.21 13.26
N CYS A 22 -2.90 19.83 14.31
CA CYS A 22 -2.74 19.42 15.71
C CYS A 22 -4.04 18.83 16.30
N VAL A 23 -3.93 17.96 17.31
CA VAL A 23 -5.06 17.32 18.02
C VAL A 23 -6.09 18.30 18.58
N CYS A 24 -5.68 19.53 18.89
CA CYS A 24 -6.55 20.60 19.39
C CYS A 24 -7.43 21.25 18.31
N ARG A 25 -7.21 20.91 17.02
CA ARG A 25 -7.97 21.42 15.86
C ARG A 25 -8.05 22.95 15.80
N THR A 26 -7.03 23.65 16.30
CA THR A 26 -6.90 25.09 16.12
C THR A 26 -6.17 25.41 14.81
N PRO A 27 -6.43 26.57 14.19
CA PRO A 27 -5.65 27.05 13.05
C PRO A 27 -4.15 27.17 13.37
N TYR A 28 -3.34 27.23 12.32
CA TYR A 28 -1.91 27.45 12.45
C TYR A 28 -1.61 28.82 13.06
N ASP A 29 -0.72 28.82 14.04
CA ASP A 29 -0.23 29.99 14.78
C ASP A 29 1.30 29.93 14.79
N ASN A 30 1.96 30.92 14.18
CA ASN A 30 3.42 30.95 14.02
C ASN A 30 4.17 31.34 15.30
N THR A 31 3.45 31.68 16.38
CA THR A 31 4.05 32.01 17.69
C THR A 31 4.20 30.80 18.60
N LYS A 32 3.63 29.66 18.21
CA LYS A 32 3.66 28.42 18.99
C LYS A 32 4.78 27.49 18.54
N PHE A 33 5.28 26.71 19.49
CA PHE A 33 6.21 25.62 19.22
C PHE A 33 5.46 24.40 18.68
N TYR A 34 6.01 23.77 17.63
CA TYR A 34 5.46 22.56 17.02
C TYR A 34 6.51 21.46 16.94
N VAL A 35 6.03 20.23 17.09
CA VAL A 35 6.79 19.00 16.88
C VAL A 35 6.11 18.17 15.78
N GLY A 36 6.91 17.65 14.85
CA GLY A 36 6.43 16.80 13.74
C GLY A 36 6.48 15.33 14.11
N CYS A 37 5.45 14.57 13.74
CA CYS A 37 5.44 13.10 13.88
C CYS A 37 6.07 12.44 12.66
N GLU A 38 7.03 11.54 12.87
CA GLU A 38 7.74 10.84 11.79
C GLU A 38 6.84 9.86 11.00
N HIS A 39 5.85 9.24 11.64
CA HIS A 39 5.00 8.21 10.99
C HIS A 39 3.85 8.78 10.16
N CYS A 40 3.30 9.92 10.53
CA CYS A 40 2.13 10.50 9.86
C CYS A 40 2.38 11.89 9.25
N SER A 41 3.59 12.43 9.43
CA SER A 41 4.01 13.74 8.91
C SER A 41 3.10 14.92 9.33
N ASN A 42 2.31 14.76 10.41
CA ASN A 42 1.49 15.80 11.00
C ASN A 42 2.27 16.61 12.05
N TRP A 43 1.84 17.86 12.27
CA TRP A 43 2.51 18.83 13.15
C TRP A 43 1.64 19.19 14.36
N PHE A 44 2.17 18.97 15.55
CA PHE A 44 1.46 19.12 16.82
C PHE A 44 2.05 20.25 17.64
N HIS A 45 1.22 21.00 18.36
CA HIS A 45 1.73 21.94 19.38
C HIS A 45 2.43 21.14 20.48
N GLY A 46 3.61 21.58 20.89
CA GLY A 46 4.36 20.91 21.97
C GLY A 46 3.52 20.70 23.23
N ASP A 47 2.79 21.74 23.66
CA ASP A 47 1.91 21.67 24.83
C ASP A 47 0.76 20.66 24.67
N CYS A 48 0.24 20.48 23.44
CA CYS A 48 -0.86 19.54 23.17
C CYS A 48 -0.41 18.08 23.24
N VAL A 49 0.89 17.82 23.14
CA VAL A 49 1.46 16.47 23.13
C VAL A 49 2.53 16.25 24.21
N GLY A 50 2.69 17.20 25.12
CA GLY A 50 3.61 17.10 26.26
C GLY A 50 5.10 17.15 25.85
N VAL A 51 5.44 17.82 24.76
CA VAL A 51 6.82 17.99 24.28
C VAL A 51 7.23 19.44 24.44
N THR A 52 8.23 19.72 25.26
CA THR A 52 8.82 21.07 25.35
C THR A 52 9.90 21.28 24.30
N GLU A 53 10.26 22.54 24.07
CA GLU A 53 11.34 22.88 23.14
C GLU A 53 12.68 22.27 23.57
N GLU A 54 12.96 22.19 24.87
CA GLU A 54 14.16 21.54 25.42
C GLU A 54 14.15 20.02 25.17
N MET A 55 12.99 19.37 25.34
CA MET A 55 12.85 17.94 25.05
C MET A 55 13.13 17.66 23.58
N SER A 56 12.60 18.48 22.67
CA SER A 56 12.82 18.32 21.23
C SER A 56 14.29 18.42 20.80
N LYS A 57 15.12 19.18 21.52
CA LYS A 57 16.57 19.29 21.27
C LYS A 57 17.32 17.99 21.61
N SER A 58 16.74 17.13 22.43
CA SER A 58 17.31 15.84 22.85
C SER A 58 16.61 14.62 22.23
N MET A 59 15.54 14.84 21.47
CA MET A 59 14.78 13.78 20.82
C MET A 59 15.26 13.59 19.38
N GLU A 60 15.60 12.35 19.01
CA GLU A 60 15.95 12.01 17.62
C GLU A 60 14.72 11.87 16.74
N GLU A 61 13.63 11.30 17.29
CA GLU A 61 12.37 11.08 16.58
C GLU A 61 11.17 11.30 17.51
N TYR A 62 10.09 11.89 16.99
CA TYR A 62 8.82 12.02 17.70
C TYR A 62 7.73 11.20 17.01
N VAL A 63 7.04 10.37 17.78
CA VAL A 63 5.89 9.58 17.34
C VAL A 63 4.68 9.97 18.19
N CYS A 64 3.61 10.44 17.55
CA CYS A 64 2.40 10.87 18.24
C CYS A 64 1.68 9.69 18.91
N ALA A 65 0.85 9.97 19.91
CA ALA A 65 0.16 8.94 20.69
C ALA A 65 -0.76 8.04 19.84
N GLU A 66 -1.32 8.56 18.75
CA GLU A 66 -2.12 7.76 17.80
C GLU A 66 -1.23 6.78 17.01
N CYS A 67 -0.11 7.24 16.46
CA CYS A 67 0.85 6.37 15.77
C CYS A 67 1.46 5.35 16.74
N ARG A 68 1.76 5.76 17.99
CA ARG A 68 2.25 4.87 19.04
C ARG A 68 1.22 3.82 19.43
N ARG A 69 -0.06 4.20 19.57
CA ARG A 69 -1.14 3.22 19.77
C ARG A 69 -1.35 2.31 18.58
N ALA A 70 -1.25 2.81 17.36
CA ALA A 70 -1.32 1.96 16.16
C ALA A 70 -0.18 0.92 16.15
N GLU A 71 1.02 1.31 16.58
CA GLU A 71 2.13 0.37 16.78
C GLU A 71 1.91 -0.60 17.96
N GLU A 72 1.40 -0.11 19.09
CA GLU A 72 1.16 -0.90 20.31
C GLU A 72 -0.03 -1.86 20.20
N THR A 73 -1.07 -1.49 19.44
CA THR A 73 -2.29 -2.30 19.29
C THR A 73 -2.09 -3.47 18.33
N GLN A 74 -1.13 -3.38 17.40
CA GLN A 74 -0.89 -4.38 16.36
C GLN A 74 -2.20 -4.95 15.81
N GLU A 75 -3.20 -4.13 15.43
CA GLU A 75 -4.42 -4.71 14.89
C GLU A 75 -4.06 -5.53 13.64
N LEU A 76 -4.10 -6.86 13.79
CA LEU A 76 -3.64 -7.79 12.78
C LEU A 76 -4.81 -8.12 11.88
N TYR A 77 -4.69 -7.67 10.64
CA TYR A 77 -5.66 -7.90 9.60
C TYR A 77 -5.27 -9.12 8.78
N CYS A 78 -6.21 -9.56 7.94
CA CYS A 78 -6.00 -10.60 6.95
C CYS A 78 -5.65 -11.99 7.54
N LEU A 79 -5.51 -12.97 6.67
CA LEU A 79 -5.06 -14.33 7.00
C LEU A 79 -3.59 -14.36 7.41
N CYS A 80 -2.78 -13.43 6.89
CA CYS A 80 -1.34 -13.35 7.16
C CYS A 80 -0.99 -12.68 8.50
N ARG A 81 -1.99 -12.14 9.21
CA ARG A 81 -1.84 -11.49 10.52
C ARG A 81 -0.77 -10.38 10.49
N GLN A 82 -0.93 -9.44 9.57
CA GLN A 82 -0.07 -8.26 9.44
C GLN A 82 -0.83 -6.98 9.82
N PRO A 83 -0.14 -5.92 10.29
CA PRO A 83 -0.74 -4.61 10.51
C PRO A 83 -1.30 -4.00 9.22
N TYR A 84 -2.19 -3.02 9.36
CA TYR A 84 -2.69 -2.26 8.22
C TYR A 84 -1.56 -1.47 7.53
N ASP A 85 -1.60 -1.46 6.21
CA ASP A 85 -0.64 -0.78 5.33
C ASP A 85 -1.43 -0.06 4.24
N ASN A 86 -1.37 1.28 4.21
CA ASN A 86 -2.14 2.08 3.27
C ASN A 86 -1.68 1.95 1.80
N SER A 87 -0.54 1.31 1.54
CA SER A 87 -0.02 1.09 0.20
C SER A 87 -0.54 -0.19 -0.44
N GLN A 88 -1.12 -1.10 0.35
CA GLN A 88 -1.64 -2.38 -0.14
C GLN A 88 -3.14 -2.32 -0.44
N PHE A 89 -3.57 -3.13 -1.40
CA PHE A 89 -4.99 -3.32 -1.71
C PHE A 89 -5.65 -4.27 -0.70
N TYR A 90 -6.78 -3.85 -0.13
CA TYR A 90 -7.60 -4.67 0.76
C TYR A 90 -9.05 -4.75 0.28
N ILE A 91 -9.69 -5.87 0.61
CA ILE A 91 -11.12 -6.12 0.41
C ILE A 91 -11.77 -6.54 1.74
N CYS A 92 -12.98 -6.04 2.00
CA CYS A 92 -13.75 -6.34 3.21
C CYS A 92 -14.72 -7.49 2.94
N CYS A 93 -14.80 -8.47 3.86
CA CYS A 93 -15.74 -9.57 3.78
C CYS A 93 -17.12 -9.17 4.34
N ASP A 94 -18.18 -9.28 3.55
CA ASP A 94 -19.55 -8.91 3.96
C ASP A 94 -20.10 -9.79 5.10
N ARG A 95 -19.55 -11.00 5.29
CA ARG A 95 -20.00 -11.90 6.37
C ARG A 95 -19.32 -11.67 7.70
N CYS A 96 -18.00 -11.62 7.74
CA CYS A 96 -17.25 -11.47 9.01
C CYS A 96 -16.78 -10.05 9.28
N GLN A 97 -16.92 -9.15 8.30
CA GLN A 97 -16.49 -7.74 8.38
C GLN A 97 -14.99 -7.55 8.63
N ASP A 98 -14.18 -8.60 8.45
CA ASP A 98 -12.73 -8.53 8.47
C ASP A 98 -12.16 -8.05 7.13
N TRP A 99 -10.97 -7.45 7.19
CA TRP A 99 -10.22 -6.96 6.03
C TRP A 99 -9.11 -7.93 5.63
N PHE A 100 -8.96 -8.10 4.31
CA PHE A 100 -7.99 -9.02 3.72
C PHE A 100 -7.20 -8.33 2.63
N HIS A 101 -5.90 -8.57 2.55
CA HIS A 101 -5.13 -8.20 1.37
C HIS A 101 -5.67 -8.96 0.17
N GLY A 102 -5.87 -8.28 -0.96
CA GLY A 102 -6.33 -8.93 -2.19
C GLY A 102 -5.45 -10.13 -2.57
N ARG A 103 -4.13 -9.96 -2.51
CA ARG A 103 -3.13 -11.04 -2.74
C ARG A 103 -3.25 -12.24 -1.79
N CYS A 104 -3.77 -12.06 -0.59
CA CYS A 104 -3.91 -13.15 0.38
C CYS A 104 -5.20 -13.95 0.19
N VAL A 105 -6.14 -13.43 -0.58
CA VAL A 105 -7.41 -14.08 -0.88
C VAL A 105 -7.62 -14.35 -2.37
N GLY A 106 -6.61 -14.05 -3.19
CA GLY A 106 -6.63 -14.28 -4.63
C GLY A 106 -7.53 -13.32 -5.40
N ILE A 107 -7.63 -12.06 -4.96
CA ILE A 107 -8.41 -11.02 -5.63
C ILE A 107 -7.49 -9.87 -6.04
N LEU A 108 -7.49 -9.54 -7.33
CA LEU A 108 -6.84 -8.34 -7.85
C LEU A 108 -7.72 -7.11 -7.64
N GLN A 109 -7.10 -5.93 -7.56
CA GLN A 109 -7.84 -4.68 -7.41
C GLN A 109 -8.85 -4.46 -8.56
N SER A 110 -8.45 -4.76 -9.80
CA SER A 110 -9.31 -4.65 -10.98
C SER A 110 -10.48 -5.63 -11.00
N GLU A 111 -10.32 -6.80 -10.37
CA GLU A 111 -11.42 -7.75 -10.19
C GLU A 111 -12.42 -7.23 -9.16
N ALA A 112 -11.92 -6.61 -8.08
CA ALA A 112 -12.73 -6.09 -6.99
C ALA A 112 -13.69 -4.97 -7.39
N ASP A 113 -13.35 -4.16 -8.39
CA ASP A 113 -14.24 -3.13 -8.94
C ASP A 113 -15.57 -3.70 -9.48
N ASN A 114 -15.61 -5.00 -9.78
CA ASN A 114 -16.78 -5.69 -10.31
C ASN A 114 -17.41 -6.68 -9.30
N ILE A 115 -17.00 -6.64 -8.03
CA ILE A 115 -17.54 -7.51 -6.97
C ILE A 115 -18.52 -6.71 -6.11
N ASP A 116 -19.81 -7.05 -6.22
CA ASP A 116 -20.87 -6.42 -5.40
C ASP A 116 -20.87 -6.92 -3.95
N GLU A 117 -20.59 -8.21 -3.72
CA GLU A 117 -20.53 -8.84 -2.39
C GLU A 117 -19.34 -9.81 -2.34
N TYR A 118 -18.45 -9.63 -1.37
CA TYR A 118 -17.26 -10.46 -1.19
C TYR A 118 -17.34 -11.28 0.10
N ILE A 119 -17.16 -12.59 -0.03
CA ILE A 119 -17.11 -13.53 1.10
C ILE A 119 -15.74 -14.21 1.15
N CYS A 120 -15.03 -14.03 2.26
CA CYS A 120 -13.66 -14.53 2.40
C CYS A 120 -13.57 -16.07 2.43
N PRO A 121 -12.39 -16.66 2.16
CA PRO A 121 -12.20 -18.11 2.18
C PRO A 121 -12.58 -18.79 3.51
N ASN A 122 -12.42 -18.08 4.64
CA ASN A 122 -12.82 -18.57 5.95
C ASN A 122 -14.35 -18.64 6.11
N CYS A 123 -15.07 -17.70 5.49
CA CYS A 123 -16.53 -17.64 5.51
C CYS A 123 -17.16 -18.57 4.47
N GLN A 124 -16.50 -18.78 3.33
CA GLN A 124 -16.95 -19.67 2.25
C GLN A 124 -15.75 -20.28 1.51
N LYS A 125 -15.45 -21.54 1.83
CA LYS A 125 -14.30 -22.28 1.27
C LYS A 125 -14.37 -22.47 -0.25
N ASN A 126 -15.58 -22.57 -0.82
CA ASN A 126 -15.83 -22.74 -2.25
C ASN A 126 -16.40 -21.46 -2.87
N ASN A 127 -15.77 -20.31 -2.60
CA ASN A 127 -16.16 -19.09 -3.30
C ASN A 127 -15.62 -19.13 -4.74
N SER A 128 -16.50 -19.03 -5.74
CA SER A 128 -16.14 -19.07 -7.15
C SER A 128 -15.16 -17.97 -7.54
N VAL A 129 -15.19 -16.84 -6.83
CA VAL A 129 -14.32 -15.70 -7.08
C VAL A 129 -12.87 -16.00 -6.70
N ASN A 130 -12.63 -16.74 -5.60
CA ASN A 130 -11.28 -17.04 -5.12
C ASN A 130 -10.70 -18.33 -5.74
N PHE A 131 -11.55 -19.19 -6.30
CA PHE A 131 -11.18 -20.56 -6.66
C PHE A 131 -10.06 -20.63 -7.71
N ALA A 132 -10.07 -19.75 -8.71
CA ALA A 132 -9.08 -19.78 -9.78
C ALA A 132 -7.66 -19.48 -9.28
N ASN A 133 -7.54 -18.56 -8.33
CA ASN A 133 -6.24 -18.09 -7.82
C ASN A 133 -5.76 -18.90 -6.60
N MET A 134 -6.68 -19.54 -5.86
CA MET A 134 -6.38 -20.31 -4.65
C MET A 134 -6.25 -21.82 -4.87
N LYS A 135 -6.50 -22.33 -6.09
CA LYS A 135 -6.26 -23.75 -6.41
C LYS A 135 -4.76 -24.08 -6.41
N GLU A 136 -4.43 -25.33 -6.11
CA GLU A 136 -3.06 -25.82 -6.24
C GLU A 136 -2.58 -25.77 -7.70
N LEU A 137 -1.34 -25.31 -7.89
CA LEU A 137 -0.71 -25.22 -9.21
C LEU A 137 -0.34 -26.61 -9.73
N THR A 138 -0.70 -26.88 -10.98
CA THR A 138 -0.31 -28.09 -11.69
C THR A 138 1.02 -27.91 -12.42
N ALA A 139 1.63 -29.00 -12.86
CA ALA A 139 2.82 -28.94 -13.72
C ALA A 139 2.58 -28.09 -14.99
N LYS A 140 1.35 -28.10 -15.53
CA LYS A 140 1.00 -27.29 -16.69
C LYS A 140 0.96 -25.80 -16.37
N ASP A 141 0.48 -25.44 -15.17
CA ASP A 141 0.47 -24.05 -14.71
C ASP A 141 1.91 -23.54 -14.56
N PHE A 142 2.82 -24.34 -14.01
CA PHE A 142 4.25 -23.97 -13.94
C PHE A 142 4.89 -23.77 -15.32
N GLU A 143 4.56 -24.58 -16.34
CA GLU A 143 5.02 -24.31 -17.71
C GLU A 143 4.54 -22.95 -18.23
N ASN A 144 3.30 -22.58 -17.92
CA ASN A 144 2.74 -21.29 -18.31
C ASN A 144 3.42 -20.15 -17.55
N LEU A 145 3.65 -20.29 -16.24
CA LEU A 145 4.37 -19.30 -15.42
C LEU A 145 5.80 -19.07 -15.92
N LYS A 146 6.52 -20.13 -16.33
CA LYS A 146 7.86 -20.01 -16.93
C LYS A 146 7.84 -19.16 -18.20
N ARG A 147 6.84 -19.37 -19.07
CA ARG A 147 6.68 -18.58 -20.30
C ARG A 147 6.32 -17.13 -19.99
N LEU A 148 5.42 -16.91 -19.05
CA LEU A 148 5.00 -15.58 -18.60
C LEU A 148 6.18 -14.78 -18.07
N ILE A 149 6.98 -15.37 -17.16
CA ILE A 149 8.16 -14.68 -16.61
C ILE A 149 9.17 -14.32 -17.69
N LYS A 150 9.38 -15.19 -18.69
CA LYS A 150 10.25 -14.85 -19.82
C LYS A 150 9.71 -13.69 -20.66
N GLN A 151 8.39 -13.59 -20.84
CA GLN A 151 7.78 -12.45 -21.53
C GLN A 151 7.94 -11.16 -20.73
N ILE A 152 7.71 -11.21 -19.41
CA ILE A 152 7.87 -10.06 -18.50
C ILE A 152 9.32 -9.58 -18.51
N GLN A 153 10.30 -10.49 -18.40
CA GLN A 153 11.74 -10.16 -18.44
C GLN A 153 12.19 -9.48 -19.75
N LEU A 154 11.47 -9.71 -20.86
CA LEU A 154 11.74 -9.07 -22.15
C LEU A 154 11.04 -7.72 -22.33
N HIS A 155 10.17 -7.33 -21.40
CA HIS A 155 9.44 -6.09 -21.50
C HIS A 155 10.38 -4.88 -21.28
N LYS A 156 10.18 -3.82 -22.05
CA LYS A 156 11.03 -2.61 -22.00
C LYS A 156 11.11 -1.93 -20.62
N ASN A 157 10.10 -2.14 -19.78
CA ASN A 157 10.02 -1.57 -18.43
C ASN A 157 10.52 -2.53 -17.33
N ALA A 158 11.01 -3.72 -17.68
CA ALA A 158 11.44 -4.73 -16.70
C ALA A 158 12.83 -4.51 -16.11
N TRP A 159 13.65 -3.66 -16.74
CA TRP A 159 15.05 -3.46 -16.37
C TRP A 159 15.30 -3.16 -14.87
N PRO A 160 14.45 -2.42 -14.12
CA PRO A 160 14.73 -2.16 -12.71
C PRO A 160 14.46 -3.36 -11.79
N PHE A 161 13.74 -4.37 -12.29
CA PHE A 161 13.22 -5.47 -11.50
C PHE A 161 13.91 -6.80 -11.80
N MET A 162 14.93 -6.79 -12.67
CA MET A 162 15.57 -8.01 -13.16
C MET A 162 16.33 -8.77 -12.06
N GLU A 163 16.95 -8.05 -11.14
CA GLU A 163 17.81 -8.60 -10.08
C GLU A 163 17.52 -7.94 -8.73
N PRO A 164 17.92 -8.56 -7.60
CA PRO A 164 17.82 -7.93 -6.29
C PRO A 164 18.53 -6.57 -6.26
N VAL A 165 17.95 -5.59 -5.57
CA VAL A 165 18.52 -4.23 -5.45
C VAL A 165 19.91 -4.27 -4.80
N ASP A 166 20.91 -3.66 -5.44
CA ASP A 166 22.26 -3.60 -4.87
C ASP A 166 22.30 -2.62 -3.67
N PRO A 167 22.67 -3.05 -2.46
CA PRO A 167 22.78 -2.17 -1.30
C PRO A 167 23.85 -1.07 -1.46
N ARG A 168 24.78 -1.20 -2.41
CA ARG A 168 25.77 -0.15 -2.74
C ARG A 168 25.13 0.99 -3.53
N GLU A 169 24.14 0.69 -4.36
CA GLU A 169 23.41 1.68 -5.16
C GLU A 169 22.25 2.31 -4.37
N ALA A 170 21.62 1.53 -3.48
CA ALA A 170 20.56 2.00 -2.60
C ALA A 170 20.80 1.61 -1.13
N PRO A 171 21.68 2.33 -0.40
CA PRO A 171 22.09 1.97 0.97
C PRO A 171 20.97 1.91 2.01
N THR A 172 19.86 2.61 1.78
CA THR A 172 18.69 2.65 2.68
C THR A 172 17.62 1.63 2.31
N TYR A 173 17.70 0.97 1.15
CA TYR A 173 16.63 0.13 0.61
C TYR A 173 16.20 -0.96 1.59
N TYR A 174 17.11 -1.81 2.05
CA TYR A 174 16.80 -2.91 2.97
C TYR A 174 16.48 -2.46 4.41
N LYS A 175 16.72 -1.18 4.75
CA LYS A 175 16.23 -0.61 6.01
C LYS A 175 14.75 -0.26 5.92
N VAL A 176 14.29 0.09 4.73
CA VAL A 176 12.92 0.53 4.44
C VAL A 176 12.07 -0.67 3.99
N ILE A 177 12.52 -1.41 2.97
CA ILE A 177 11.85 -2.57 2.39
C ILE A 177 12.24 -3.84 3.15
N LYS A 178 11.24 -4.48 3.76
CA LYS A 178 11.42 -5.69 4.59
C LYS A 178 11.24 -6.99 3.84
N GLU A 179 10.42 -7.00 2.80
CA GLU A 179 10.16 -8.16 1.94
C GLU A 179 10.58 -7.83 0.50
N PRO A 180 11.89 -7.73 0.21
CA PRO A 180 12.38 -7.44 -1.14
C PRO A 180 11.99 -8.58 -2.10
N MET A 181 11.70 -8.22 -3.35
CA MET A 181 11.37 -9.17 -4.41
C MET A 181 11.86 -8.65 -5.76
N ASP A 182 12.18 -9.57 -6.67
CA ASP A 182 12.73 -9.30 -8.00
C ASP A 182 12.42 -10.47 -8.96
N LEU A 183 12.52 -10.24 -10.27
CA LEU A 183 12.17 -11.21 -11.30
C LEU A 183 13.10 -12.42 -11.34
N GLN A 184 14.37 -12.28 -10.96
CA GLN A 184 15.29 -13.42 -10.84
C GLN A 184 14.89 -14.33 -9.68
N THR A 185 14.49 -13.76 -8.54
CA THR A 185 13.94 -14.49 -7.40
C THR A 185 12.61 -15.17 -7.76
N VAL A 186 11.70 -14.47 -8.44
CA VAL A 186 10.44 -15.07 -8.89
C VAL A 186 10.70 -16.21 -9.88
N GLU A 187 11.59 -16.04 -10.85
CA GLU A 187 11.97 -17.09 -11.79
C GLU A 187 12.50 -18.34 -11.08
N ARG A 188 13.40 -18.15 -10.10
CA ARG A 188 13.91 -19.25 -9.28
C ARG A 188 12.77 -19.99 -8.58
N LYS A 189 11.87 -19.27 -7.90
CA LYS A 189 10.70 -19.87 -7.22
C LYS A 189 9.75 -20.62 -8.16
N VAL A 190 9.58 -20.14 -9.40
CA VAL A 190 8.81 -20.86 -10.44
C VAL A 190 9.53 -22.14 -10.87
N ASN A 191 10.84 -22.08 -11.07
CA ASN A 191 11.65 -23.24 -11.47
C ASN A 191 11.69 -24.32 -10.40
N ASP A 192 11.81 -23.91 -9.14
CA ASP A 192 11.84 -24.77 -7.95
C ASP A 192 10.43 -25.18 -7.49
N GLN A 193 9.38 -24.74 -8.19
CA GLN A 193 7.97 -25.02 -7.88
C GLN A 193 7.58 -24.67 -6.44
N THR A 194 8.08 -23.55 -5.93
CA THR A 194 7.86 -23.11 -4.54
C THR A 194 6.45 -22.56 -4.31
N TYR A 195 5.77 -22.07 -5.34
CA TYR A 195 4.42 -21.53 -5.23
C TYR A 195 3.39 -22.66 -5.12
N SER A 196 2.53 -22.64 -4.10
CA SER A 196 1.45 -23.64 -3.99
C SER A 196 0.25 -23.23 -4.85
N THR A 197 -0.06 -21.94 -4.88
CA THR A 197 -1.21 -21.38 -5.58
C THR A 197 -0.80 -20.25 -6.51
N LEU A 198 -1.67 -19.88 -7.46
CA LEU A 198 -1.42 -18.71 -8.31
C LEU A 198 -1.40 -17.41 -7.48
N SER A 199 -2.17 -17.37 -6.39
CA SER A 199 -2.15 -16.26 -5.43
C SER A 199 -0.77 -16.02 -4.83
N ASP A 200 0.00 -17.07 -4.55
CA ASP A 200 1.37 -16.93 -4.03
C ASP A 200 2.30 -16.27 -5.06
N PHE A 201 2.17 -16.67 -6.32
CA PHE A 201 2.92 -16.08 -7.43
C PHE A 201 2.54 -14.62 -7.65
N ILE A 202 1.24 -14.31 -7.70
CA ILE A 202 0.73 -12.95 -7.83
C ILE A 202 1.24 -12.10 -6.66
N GLY A 203 1.21 -12.62 -5.44
CA GLY A 203 1.66 -11.91 -4.25
C GLY A 203 3.10 -11.44 -4.35
N ASP A 204 4.01 -12.25 -4.89
CA ASP A 204 5.40 -11.84 -5.10
C ASP A 204 5.56 -10.91 -6.30
N MET A 205 4.81 -11.10 -7.39
CA MET A 205 4.79 -10.15 -8.51
C MET A 205 4.34 -8.75 -8.06
N THR A 206 3.24 -8.67 -7.31
CA THR A 206 2.74 -7.39 -6.76
C THR A 206 3.76 -6.76 -5.80
N LYS A 207 4.48 -7.53 -4.98
CA LYS A 207 5.54 -6.99 -4.11
C LYS A 207 6.64 -6.27 -4.89
N ILE A 208 7.00 -6.74 -6.08
CA ILE A 208 8.00 -6.06 -6.92
C ILE A 208 7.56 -4.62 -7.18
N PHE A 209 6.30 -4.44 -7.59
CA PHE A 209 5.75 -3.14 -7.97
C PHE A 209 5.46 -2.26 -6.75
N ASP A 210 4.87 -2.83 -5.70
CA ASP A 210 4.57 -2.09 -4.46
C ASP A 210 5.83 -1.60 -3.76
N ASN A 211 6.86 -2.44 -3.64
CA ASN A 211 8.15 -2.02 -3.09
C ASN A 211 8.77 -0.88 -3.91
N CYS A 212 8.67 -0.96 -5.24
CA CYS A 212 9.14 0.09 -6.13
C CYS A 212 8.39 1.41 -5.89
N ARG A 213 7.06 1.37 -5.85
CA ARG A 213 6.21 2.54 -5.62
C ARG A 213 6.39 3.16 -4.25
N TYR A 214 6.64 2.33 -3.24
CA TYR A 214 6.84 2.77 -1.87
C TYR A 214 8.21 3.43 -1.69
N PHE A 215 9.27 2.85 -2.24
CA PHE A 215 10.63 3.37 -2.08
C PHE A 215 10.90 4.59 -2.98
N ASN A 216 10.32 4.64 -4.18
CA ASN A 216 10.66 5.63 -5.18
C ASN A 216 9.60 6.75 -5.30
N PRO A 217 10.01 8.01 -5.56
CA PRO A 217 9.07 9.10 -5.86
C PRO A 217 8.20 8.81 -7.08
N LYS A 218 6.95 9.31 -7.08
CA LYS A 218 5.96 9.08 -8.15
C LYS A 218 6.39 9.57 -9.54
N ASP A 219 7.29 10.55 -9.60
CA ASP A 219 7.83 11.13 -10.82
C ASP A 219 9.15 10.48 -11.29
N SER A 220 9.66 9.49 -10.55
CA SER A 220 10.85 8.74 -10.93
C SER A 220 10.59 7.79 -12.11
N GLU A 221 11.65 7.44 -12.84
CA GLU A 221 11.57 6.44 -13.91
C GLU A 221 11.23 5.05 -13.37
N PHE A 222 11.77 4.68 -12.21
CA PHE A 222 11.46 3.43 -11.51
C PHE A 222 9.95 3.28 -11.25
N TYR A 223 9.31 4.32 -10.73
CA TYR A 223 7.86 4.31 -10.47
C TYR A 223 7.08 4.13 -11.78
N ARG A 224 7.44 4.86 -12.84
CA ARG A 224 6.79 4.69 -14.16
C ARG A 224 7.01 3.31 -14.77
N CYS A 225 8.17 2.70 -14.54
CA CYS A 225 8.43 1.33 -14.98
C CYS A 225 7.54 0.33 -14.26
N ALA A 226 7.26 0.52 -12.95
CA ALA A 226 6.32 -0.32 -12.22
C ALA A 226 4.91 -0.21 -12.81
N GLU A 227 4.39 1.02 -12.96
CA GLU A 227 3.07 1.28 -13.56
C GLU A 227 2.93 0.76 -15.00
N GLY A 228 4.03 0.75 -15.75
CA GLY A 228 4.02 0.31 -17.13
C GLY A 228 4.34 -1.18 -17.32
N LEU A 229 4.68 -1.92 -16.27
CA LEU A 229 4.95 -3.36 -16.34
C LEU A 229 3.85 -4.20 -15.66
N GLU A 230 3.26 -3.67 -14.59
CA GLU A 230 2.05 -4.22 -13.95
C GLU A 230 0.84 -4.21 -14.90
#